data_AF-F3LJ38-F1
#
_entry.id   AF-F3LJ38-F1
#
_cell.length_a   1.000
_cell.length_b   1.000
_cell.length_c   1.000
_cell.angle_alpha   90.00
_cell.angle_beta   90.00
_cell.angle_gamma   90.00
#
_symmetry.space_group_name_H-M   'P 1'
#
loop_
_entity.id
_entity.type
_entity.pdbx_description
1 polymer ?
#
loop_
_entity_poly.entity_id
_entity_poly.type
_entity_poly.pdbx_seq_one_letter_code
_entity_poly.pdbx_strand_id
1 'polypeptide(L)' 'MHIHRQRNESFTLENFQRKSQACFRCSPLSKTYGWGFHFDDDWKVTIYGMESQEYHRLLNDTGIKQRRAFSSKG' A
#
# COMPACT_ATOMS: atom_id res chain seq x y z
N MET A 1 -14.74 -3.11 21.60
CA MET A 1 -14.33 -2.71 20.23
C MET A 1 -14.52 -3.90 19.30
N HIS A 2 -15.58 -3.90 18.50
CA HIS A 2 -15.81 -4.97 17.52
C HIS A 2 -15.11 -4.60 16.21
N ILE A 3 -13.84 -4.97 16.09
CA ILE A 3 -13.11 -4.92 14.82
C ILE A 3 -13.86 -5.82 13.82
N HIS A 4 -14.44 -5.19 12.79
CA HIS A 4 -15.22 -5.85 11.73
C HIS A 4 -14.40 -6.92 11.02
N ARG A 5 -14.49 -8.15 11.51
CA ARG A 5 -14.02 -9.35 10.82
C ARG A 5 -15.19 -9.94 10.05
N GLN A 6 -15.32 -9.58 8.78
CA GLN A 6 -15.88 -10.45 7.75
C GLN A 6 -15.60 -9.85 6.37
N ARG A 7 -14.64 -10.44 5.64
CA ARG A 7 -14.53 -10.30 4.19
C ARG A 7 -14.32 -11.71 3.63
N ASN A 8 -15.41 -12.47 3.54
CA ASN A 8 -15.48 -13.75 2.84
C ASN A 8 -15.85 -13.50 1.37
N GLU A 9 -15.03 -12.73 0.65
CA GLU A 9 -15.02 -12.73 -0.81
C GLU A 9 -13.61 -13.10 -1.27
N SER A 10 -13.49 -13.86 -2.35
CA SER A 10 -12.21 -14.18 -2.97
C SER A 10 -11.42 -12.89 -3.19
N PHE A 11 -10.27 -12.75 -2.53
CA PHE A 11 -9.49 -11.53 -2.60
C PHE A 11 -8.76 -11.49 -3.95
N THR A 12 -9.31 -10.76 -4.91
CA THR A 12 -8.68 -10.51 -6.21
C THR A 12 -8.37 -9.03 -6.38
N LEU A 13 -7.36 -8.68 -7.19
CA LEU A 13 -7.06 -7.28 -7.55
C LEU A 13 -8.31 -6.55 -8.08
N GLU A 14 -9.08 -7.23 -8.93
CA GLU A 14 -10.33 -6.69 -9.49
C GLU A 14 -11.37 -6.40 -8.40
N ASN A 15 -11.55 -7.31 -7.43
CA ASN A 15 -12.46 -7.12 -6.30
C ASN A 15 -12.01 -5.97 -5.39
N PHE A 16 -10.69 -5.84 -5.16
CA PHE A 16 -10.11 -4.73 -4.40
C PHE A 16 -10.31 -3.38 -5.10
N GLN A 17 -10.26 -3.33 -6.43
CA GLN A 17 -10.47 -2.11 -7.21
C GLN A 17 -11.95 -1.75 -7.41
N ARG A 18 -12.87 -2.73 -7.35
CA ARG A 18 -14.30 -2.54 -7.65
C ARG A 18 -15.02 -1.61 -6.66
N LYS A 19 -14.68 -1.67 -5.36
CA LYS A 19 -15.34 -0.87 -4.32
C LYS A 19 -14.46 0.33 -3.95
N SER A 20 -15.04 1.53 -3.89
CA SER A 20 -14.36 2.71 -3.35
C SER A 20 -14.11 2.53 -1.85
N GLN A 21 -12.96 1.97 -1.51
CA GLN A 21 -12.47 1.93 -0.13
C GLN A 21 -11.47 3.06 0.07
N ALA A 22 -11.31 3.52 1.32
CA ALA A 22 -10.25 4.44 1.68
C ALA A 22 -8.91 3.84 1.22
N CYS A 23 -8.35 4.45 0.18
CA CYS A 23 -7.27 3.91 -0.61
C CYS A 23 -6.00 4.61 -0.12
N PHE A 24 -5.10 3.90 0.58
CA PHE A 24 -3.79 4.46 0.95
C PHE A 24 -3.01 4.97 -0.27
N ARG A 25 -3.31 4.41 -1.46
CA ARG A 25 -2.76 4.81 -2.76
C ARG A 25 -3.19 6.21 -3.21
N CYS A 26 -4.18 6.81 -2.56
CA CYS A 26 -4.73 8.14 -2.86
C CYS A 26 -4.19 9.20 -1.87
N SER A 27 -3.31 8.80 -0.95
CA SER A 27 -2.71 9.69 0.04
C SER A 27 -1.41 10.30 -0.51
N PRO A 28 -1.15 11.60 -0.30
CA PRO A 28 0.15 12.19 -0.58
C PRO A 28 1.22 11.74 0.44
N LEU A 29 0.89 10.85 1.38
CA LEU A 29 1.75 10.44 2.49
C LEU A 29 3.16 10.03 2.03
N SER A 30 3.26 9.28 0.93
CA SER A 30 4.55 8.86 0.40
C SER A 30 5.42 10.00 -0.10
N LYS A 31 4.85 10.92 -0.91
CA LYS A 31 5.61 12.02 -1.52
C LYS A 31 5.83 13.20 -0.58
N THR A 32 4.92 13.41 0.38
CA THR A 32 4.98 14.54 1.30
C THR A 32 5.72 14.21 2.59
N TYR A 33 5.60 12.98 3.08
CA TYR A 33 6.10 12.61 4.41
C TYR A 33 7.04 11.41 4.40
N GLY A 34 7.41 10.86 3.23
CA GLY A 34 8.44 9.83 3.13
C GLY A 34 8.00 8.43 3.57
N TRP A 35 6.74 8.04 3.35
CA TRP A 35 6.26 6.70 3.71
C TRP A 35 6.17 5.75 2.51
N GLY A 36 6.63 4.51 2.69
CA GLY A 36 6.44 3.40 1.77
C GLY A 36 5.26 2.52 2.13
N PHE A 37 4.53 2.05 1.12
CA PHE A 37 3.48 1.04 1.26
C PHE A 37 3.90 -0.21 0.52
N HIS A 38 4.10 -1.29 1.26
CA HIS A 38 4.34 -2.61 0.68
C HIS A 38 3.06 -3.43 0.76
N PHE A 39 2.68 -4.04 -0.35
CA PHE A 39 1.55 -4.95 -0.45
C PHE A 39 2.11 -6.34 -0.76
N ASP A 40 1.79 -7.32 0.09
CA ASP A 40 2.18 -8.71 -0.14
C ASP A 40 1.15 -9.43 -1.04
N ASP A 41 1.42 -10.70 -1.35
CA ASP A 41 0.56 -11.54 -2.20
C ASP A 41 -0.80 -11.86 -1.53
N ASP A 42 -0.86 -11.79 -0.19
CA ASP A 42 -2.09 -11.88 0.60
C ASP A 42 -2.84 -10.54 0.65
N TRP A 43 -2.33 -9.51 -0.02
CA TRP A 43 -2.84 -8.14 -0.05
C TRP A 43 -2.93 -7.45 1.31
N LYS A 44 -2.10 -7.88 2.26
CA LYS A 44 -1.85 -7.15 3.49
C LYS A 44 -0.95 -5.97 3.16
N VAL A 45 -1.17 -4.86 3.85
CA VAL A 45 -0.36 -3.64 3.69
C VAL A 45 0.55 -3.48 4.89
N THR A 46 1.83 -3.26 4.63
CA THR A 46 2.80 -2.81 5.64
C THR A 46 3.29 -1.41 5.27
N ILE A 47 3.45 -0.57 6.29
CA ILE A 47 3.88 0.82 6.15
C ILE A 47 5.30 0.92 6.70
N TYR A 48 6.20 1.52 5.91
CA TYR A 48 7.60 1.72 6.27
C TYR A 48 7.97 3.20 6.16
N GLY A 49 8.68 3.74 7.14
CA GLY A 49 9.34 5.05 7.00
C GLY A 49 10.51 4.94 6.01
N MET A 50 10.76 5.98 5.22
CA MET A 50 11.86 5.97 4.23
C MET A 50 13.24 5.78 4.86
N GLU A 51 13.39 6.11 6.14
CA GLU A 51 14.59 5.91 6.94
C GLU A 51 14.82 4.46 7.38
N SER A 52 13.83 3.59 7.23
CA SER A 52 13.92 2.19 7.66
C SER A 52 14.79 1.37 6.71
N GLN A 53 15.49 0.39 7.27
CA GLN A 53 16.32 -0.54 6.49
C GLN A 53 15.47 -1.37 5.53
N GLU A 54 14.27 -1.75 5.96
CA GLU A 54 13.29 -2.50 5.19
C GLU A 54 12.82 -1.71 3.97
N TYR A 55 12.56 -0.42 4.12
CA TYR A 55 12.21 0.45 2.99
C TYR A 55 13.31 0.42 1.93
N HIS A 56 14.57 0.61 2.33
CA HIS A 56 15.70 0.58 1.40
C HIS A 56 15.90 -0.81 0.78
N ARG A 57 15.69 -1.89 1.52
CA ARG A 57 15.75 -3.25 0.98
C ARG A 57 14.71 -3.46 -0.10
N LEU A 58 13.45 -3.10 0.16
CA LEU A 58 12.34 -3.25 -0.78
C LEU A 58 12.49 -2.31 -1.99
N LEU A 59 13.05 -1.11 -1.80
CA LEU A 59 13.32 -0.15 -2.87
C LEU A 59 14.33 -0.70 -3.89
N ASN A 60 15.31 -1.48 -3.44
CA ASN A 60 16.36 -2.07 -4.28
C ASN A 60 16.00 -3.47 -4.82
N ASP A 61 14.85 -4.03 -4.44
CA ASP A 61 14.41 -5.34 -4.90
C ASP A 61 13.75 -5.25 -6.28
N THR A 62 14.41 -5.83 -7.29
CA THR A 62 13.91 -5.87 -8.67
C THR A 62 12.70 -6.80 -8.86
N GLY A 63 12.45 -7.71 -7.92
CA GLY A 63 11.27 -8.57 -7.91
C GLY A 63 9.99 -7.84 -7.50
N ILE A 64 10.11 -6.65 -6.91
CA ILE A 64 8.97 -5.88 -6.43
C ILE A 64 8.47 -4.92 -7.50
N LYS A 65 7.16 -5.01 -7.78
CA LYS A 65 6.50 -4.10 -8.72
C LYS A 65 6.31 -2.71 -8.11
N GLN A 66 7.20 -1.78 -8.43
CA GLN A 66 7.10 -0.41 -7.97
C GLN A 66 6.00 0.36 -8.72
N ARG A 67 5.21 1.14 -7.97
CA ARG A 67 4.14 2.00 -8.51
C ARG A 67 4.42 3.44 -8.13
N ARG A 68 4.07 4.37 -9.03
CA ARG A 68 4.17 5.80 -8.72
C ARG A 68 3.25 6.15 -7.54
N ALA A 69 3.84 6.75 -6.52
CA ALA A 69 3.09 7.33 -5.42
C ALA A 69 2.22 8.51 -5.89
N PHE A 70 1.05 8.64 -5.27
CA PHE A 70 0.16 9.76 -5.49
C PHE A 70 0.78 11.07 -5.00
N SER A 71 0.53 12.15 -5.74
CA SER A 71 0.93 13.52 -5.39
C SER A 71 -0.32 14.37 -5.35
N SER A 72 -0.52 15.14 -4.28
CA SER A 72 -1.57 16.17 -4.23
C SER A 72 -1.19 17.45 -4.98
N LYS A 73 0.11 17.63 -5.24
CA LYS A 73 0.63 18.70 -6.10
C LYS A 73 0.78 18.12 -7.51
N GLY A 74 -0.11 18.55 -8.41
CA GLY A 74 -0.06 18.27 -9.85
C GLY A 74 0.91 19.20 -10.56
#